data_AF-A0A814F726-F1
#
_entry.id   AF-A0A814F726-F1
#
_cell.length_a   1.000
_cell.length_b   1.000
_cell.length_c   1.000
_cell.angle_alpha   90.00
_cell.angle_beta   90.00
_cell.angle_gamma   90.00
#
_symmetry.space_group_name_H-M   'P 1'
#
loop_
_entity.id
_entity.type
_entity.pdbx_description
1 polymer ?
#
loop_
_entity_poly.entity_id
_entity_poly.type
_entity_poly.pdbx_seq_one_letter_code
_entity_poly.pdbx_strand_id
1 'polypeptide(L)'
;MKFIFFIYLVKIIFNSFNLSYGDTPITTDSGSNIVAAFKITDETRLSCMAHRCNTVLETAWDETIKTHKDAEIFCSCVKDWRKFINQTSGIQDKLPKSIKCNSGTPLWRSYFKAHDSLSTSFTALTQILMHEMNNIVFLN
;
A
#
# COMPACT_ATOMS: atom_id res chain seq x y z
N MET A 1 -13.38 24.94 5.71
CA MET A 1 -12.37 25.98 5.35
C MET A 1 -11.15 25.43 4.60
N LYS A 2 -10.43 24.40 5.08
CA LYS A 2 -9.15 23.96 4.47
C LYS A 2 -9.24 23.50 2.99
N PHE A 3 -10.37 23.01 2.52
CA PHE A 3 -10.51 22.45 1.16
C PHE A 3 -10.86 23.47 0.08
N ILE A 4 -11.62 24.53 0.42
CA ILE A 4 -11.82 25.67 -0.49
C ILE A 4 -10.48 26.34 -0.79
N PHE A 5 -9.61 26.43 0.22
CA PHE A 5 -8.24 26.90 0.05
C PHE A 5 -7.43 26.02 -0.93
N PHE A 6 -7.59 24.69 -0.87
CA PHE A 6 -6.92 23.79 -1.82
C PHE A 6 -7.39 24.03 -3.26
N ILE A 7 -8.71 24.11 -3.51
CA ILE A 7 -9.25 24.42 -4.84
C ILE A 7 -8.72 25.76 -5.34
N TYR A 8 -8.73 26.78 -4.47
CA TYR A 8 -8.21 28.11 -4.78
C TYR A 8 -6.72 28.08 -5.12
N LEU A 9 -5.93 27.28 -4.40
CA LEU A 9 -4.51 27.06 -4.70
C LEU A 9 -4.32 26.40 -6.07
N VAL A 10 -5.10 25.37 -6.42
CA VAL A 10 -5.01 24.74 -7.75
C VAL A 10 -5.38 25.76 -8.85
N LYS A 11 -6.40 26.60 -8.64
CA LYS A 11 -6.75 27.69 -9.55
C LYS A 11 -5.60 28.69 -9.73
N ILE A 12 -4.94 29.11 -8.64
CA ILE A 12 -3.77 29.99 -8.70
C ILE A 12 -2.65 29.35 -9.51
N ILE A 13 -2.37 28.06 -9.29
CA ILE A 13 -1.32 27.32 -10.01
C ILE A 13 -1.63 27.32 -11.51
N PHE A 14 -2.84 26.94 -11.93
CA PHE A 14 -3.23 26.93 -13.34
C PHE A 14 -3.10 28.33 -13.98
N ASN A 15 -3.60 29.36 -13.31
CA ASN A 15 -3.48 30.74 -13.78
C ASN A 15 -2.02 31.20 -13.91
N SER A 16 -1.12 30.76 -13.01
CA SER A 16 0.31 31.09 -13.08
C SER A 16 1.02 30.54 -14.31
N PHE A 17 0.46 29.50 -14.94
CA PHE A 17 0.94 28.90 -16.18
C PHE A 17 0.10 29.31 -17.41
N ASN A 18 -0.80 30.31 -17.28
CA ASN A 18 -1.77 30.67 -18.32
C ASN A 18 -2.64 29.49 -18.81
N LEU A 19 -2.93 28.53 -17.92
CA LEU A 19 -3.80 27.40 -18.23
C LEU A 19 -5.22 27.71 -17.77
N SER A 20 -6.21 27.40 -18.62
CA SER A 20 -7.61 27.41 -18.20
C SER A 20 -7.86 26.27 -17.23
N TYR A 21 -8.34 26.63 -16.04
CA TYR A 21 -8.71 25.66 -15.02
C TYR A 21 -9.92 24.79 -15.45
N GLY A 22 -10.80 25.32 -16.32
CA GLY A 22 -12.00 24.64 -16.81
C GLY A 22 -11.80 23.66 -17.97
N ASP A 23 -10.66 23.73 -18.66
CA ASP A 23 -10.47 23.00 -19.92
C ASP A 23 -9.83 21.62 -19.70
N THR A 24 -9.38 21.33 -18.49
CA THR A 24 -8.68 20.08 -18.15
C THR A 24 -9.41 19.32 -17.05
N PRO A 25 -9.94 18.11 -17.33
CA PRO A 25 -10.56 17.28 -16.30
C PRO A 25 -9.57 16.95 -15.18
N ILE A 26 -10.01 17.14 -13.93
CA ILE A 26 -9.16 16.90 -12.76
C ILE A 26 -9.32 15.45 -12.33
N THR A 27 -8.22 14.70 -12.31
CA THR A 27 -8.22 13.29 -11.88
C THR A 27 -7.73 13.15 -10.45
N THR A 28 -8.58 12.66 -9.54
CA THR A 28 -8.24 12.46 -8.12
C THR A 28 -8.63 11.07 -7.65
N ASP A 29 -8.09 10.64 -6.50
CA ASP A 29 -8.63 9.48 -5.79
C ASP A 29 -10.05 9.72 -5.24
N SER A 30 -10.62 8.70 -4.61
CA SER A 30 -11.97 8.74 -4.03
C SER A 30 -11.98 9.28 -2.59
N GLY A 31 -10.95 10.01 -2.16
CA GLY A 31 -10.93 10.61 -0.83
C GLY A 31 -12.16 11.48 -0.60
N SER A 32 -12.91 11.22 0.47
CA SER A 32 -14.21 11.89 0.73
C SER A 32 -14.11 13.41 0.68
N ASN A 33 -13.02 13.97 1.21
CA ASN A 33 -12.78 15.40 1.24
C ASN A 33 -12.47 15.99 -0.14
N ILE A 34 -11.65 15.32 -0.97
CA ILE A 34 -11.31 15.82 -2.30
C ILE A 34 -12.52 15.72 -3.24
N VAL A 35 -13.29 14.63 -3.12
CA VAL A 35 -14.55 14.47 -3.85
C VAL A 35 -15.56 15.55 -3.46
N ALA A 36 -15.72 15.83 -2.16
CA ALA A 36 -16.61 16.90 -1.69
C ALA A 36 -16.16 18.30 -2.16
N ALA A 37 -14.85 18.55 -2.18
CA ALA A 37 -14.27 19.80 -2.66
C ALA A 37 -14.61 20.06 -4.13
N PHE A 38 -14.50 19.06 -5.00
CA PHE A 38 -14.83 19.24 -6.42
C PHE A 38 -16.33 19.19 -6.73
N LYS A 39 -17.18 18.68 -5.82
CA LYS A 39 -18.64 18.74 -5.99
C LYS A 39 -19.22 20.16 -5.90
N ILE A 40 -18.52 21.08 -5.23
CA ILE A 40 -18.94 22.49 -5.09
C ILE A 40 -18.37 23.38 -6.21
N THR A 41 -17.77 22.79 -7.23
CA THR A 41 -17.20 23.48 -8.40
C THR A 41 -17.85 22.95 -9.66
N ASP A 42 -17.91 23.77 -10.72
CA ASP A 42 -18.40 23.35 -12.03
C ASP A 42 -17.39 22.48 -12.82
N GLU A 43 -16.28 22.10 -12.18
CA GLU A 43 -15.20 21.35 -12.83
C GLU A 43 -15.53 19.88 -13.05
N THR A 44 -15.11 19.37 -14.21
CA THR A 44 -15.19 17.94 -14.49
C THR A 44 -14.12 17.20 -13.69
N ARG A 45 -14.56 16.42 -12.69
CA ARG A 45 -13.68 15.53 -11.92
C ARG A 45 -13.81 14.09 -12.39
N LEU A 46 -12.69 13.48 -12.75
CA LEU A 46 -12.57 12.07 -13.06
C LEU A 46 -12.02 11.29 -11.86
N SER A 47 -12.54 10.09 -11.64
CA SER A 47 -11.97 9.18 -10.65
C SER A 47 -10.69 8.54 -11.19
N CYS A 48 -9.63 8.54 -10.37
CA CYS A 48 -8.34 7.96 -10.72
C CYS A 48 -8.46 6.46 -11.03
N MET A 49 -8.06 6.07 -12.24
CA MET A 49 -8.11 4.67 -12.68
C MET A 49 -7.26 3.75 -11.80
N ALA A 50 -6.07 4.21 -11.41
CA ALA A 50 -5.21 3.45 -10.51
C ALA A 50 -5.90 3.17 -9.16
N HIS A 51 -6.77 4.08 -8.69
CA HIS A 51 -7.51 3.90 -7.44
C HIS A 51 -8.55 2.81 -7.61
N ARG A 52 -9.32 2.92 -8.69
CA ARG A 52 -10.37 1.97 -9.03
C ARG A 52 -9.81 0.56 -9.19
N CYS A 53 -8.71 0.40 -9.93
CA CYS A 53 -8.04 -0.89 -10.07
C CYS A 53 -7.60 -1.45 -8.71
N ASN A 54 -6.99 -0.63 -7.85
CA ASN A 54 -6.58 -1.09 -6.54
C ASN A 54 -7.76 -1.52 -5.67
N THR A 55 -8.82 -0.71 -5.59
CA THR A 55 -10.02 -1.04 -4.82
C THR A 55 -10.67 -2.33 -5.30
N VAL A 56 -10.73 -2.55 -6.62
CA VAL A 56 -11.26 -3.81 -7.20
C VAL A 56 -10.41 -4.99 -6.78
N LEU A 57 -9.08 -4.90 -6.89
CA LEU A 57 -8.18 -5.98 -6.48
C LEU A 57 -8.26 -6.28 -4.99
N GLU A 58 -8.32 -5.24 -4.15
CA GLU A 58 -8.47 -5.38 -2.70
C GLU A 58 -9.79 -6.05 -2.32
N THR A 59 -10.88 -5.62 -2.97
CA THR A 59 -12.22 -6.22 -2.75
C THR A 59 -12.24 -7.68 -3.17
N ALA A 60 -11.72 -8.01 -4.35
CA ALA A 60 -11.65 -9.39 -4.83
C ALA A 60 -10.77 -10.28 -3.92
N TRP A 61 -9.68 -9.72 -3.38
CA TRP A 61 -8.81 -10.44 -2.45
C TRP A 61 -9.50 -10.69 -1.10
N ASP A 62 -10.20 -9.69 -0.55
CA ASP A 62 -10.96 -9.83 0.69
C ASP A 62 -12.12 -10.83 0.54
N GLU A 63 -12.79 -10.85 -0.60
CA GLU A 63 -13.78 -11.88 -0.94
C GLU A 63 -13.15 -13.27 -0.98
N THR A 64 -11.98 -13.40 -1.62
CA THR A 64 -11.24 -14.67 -1.68
C THR A 64 -10.89 -15.18 -0.27
N ILE A 65 -10.43 -14.29 0.63
CA ILE A 65 -10.14 -14.65 2.04
C ILE A 65 -11.41 -15.15 2.75
N LYS A 66 -12.56 -14.50 2.54
CA LYS A 66 -13.82 -14.91 3.17
C LYS A 66 -14.34 -16.26 2.67
N THR A 67 -14.12 -16.56 1.39
CA THR A 67 -14.59 -17.80 0.77
C THR A 67 -13.65 -18.98 1.01
N HIS A 68 -12.34 -18.73 1.10
CA HIS A 68 -11.30 -19.77 1.16
C HIS A 68 -10.52 -19.70 2.48
N LYS A 69 -10.77 -20.66 3.38
CA LYS A 69 -10.13 -20.73 4.70
C LYS A 69 -8.61 -20.89 4.62
N ASP A 70 -8.13 -21.60 3.63
CA ASP A 70 -6.73 -21.75 3.25
C ASP A 70 -6.08 -20.41 2.87
N ALA A 71 -6.80 -19.52 2.18
CA ALA A 71 -6.31 -18.17 1.89
C ALA A 71 -6.23 -17.29 3.16
N GLU A 72 -7.18 -17.43 4.08
CA GLU A 72 -7.14 -16.77 5.39
C GLU A 72 -5.93 -17.21 6.23
N ILE A 73 -5.70 -18.53 6.31
CA ILE A 73 -4.54 -19.10 7.02
C ILE A 73 -3.25 -18.57 6.39
N PHE A 74 -3.13 -18.62 5.06
CA PHE A 74 -1.97 -18.11 4.35
C PHE A 74 -1.69 -16.63 4.67
N CYS A 75 -2.72 -15.78 4.62
CA CYS A 75 -2.59 -14.35 4.93
C CYS A 75 -2.18 -14.11 6.39
N SER A 76 -2.68 -14.92 7.32
CA SER A 76 -2.32 -14.85 8.74
C SER A 76 -0.86 -15.25 8.96
N CYS A 77 -0.40 -16.35 8.35
CA CYS A 77 0.99 -16.75 8.39
C CYS A 77 1.91 -15.65 7.85
N VAL A 78 1.56 -15.04 6.71
CA VAL A 78 2.32 -13.92 6.13
C VAL A 78 2.44 -12.74 7.09
N LYS A 79 1.36 -12.39 7.81
CA LYS A 79 1.36 -11.33 8.83
C LYS A 79 2.26 -11.68 10.01
N ASP A 80 2.16 -12.89 10.53
CA ASP A 80 2.95 -13.35 11.67
C ASP A 80 4.44 -13.44 11.35
N TRP A 81 4.79 -13.98 10.18
CA TRP A 81 6.15 -14.01 9.66
C TRP A 81 6.72 -12.60 9.55
N ARG A 82 5.96 -11.67 8.97
CA ARG A 82 6.38 -10.27 8.90
C ARG A 82 6.60 -9.67 10.29
N LYS A 83 5.70 -9.94 11.24
CA LYS A 83 5.83 -9.46 12.62
C LYS A 83 7.11 -9.99 13.26
N PHE A 84 7.38 -11.29 13.13
CA PHE A 84 8.59 -11.94 13.60
C PHE A 84 9.87 -11.33 13.01
N ILE A 85 9.92 -11.13 11.70
CA ILE A 85 11.10 -10.58 11.01
C ILE A 85 11.38 -9.13 11.42
N ASN A 86 10.33 -8.35 11.68
CA ASN A 86 10.44 -6.96 12.12
C ASN A 86 10.62 -6.82 13.64
N GLN A 87 10.67 -7.92 14.41
CA GLN A 87 11.11 -7.85 15.81
C GLN A 87 12.59 -7.47 15.88
N THR A 88 13.06 -7.08 17.07
CA THR A 88 14.41 -6.59 17.37
C THR A 88 15.52 -7.66 17.25
N SER A 89 15.34 -8.65 16.37
CA SER A 89 16.28 -9.75 16.09
C SER A 89 17.34 -9.39 15.04
N GLY A 90 17.22 -8.23 14.37
CA GLY A 90 18.13 -7.82 13.30
C GLY A 90 18.01 -8.67 12.01
N ILE A 91 17.03 -9.58 11.93
CA ILE A 91 16.82 -10.45 10.76
C ILE A 91 16.57 -9.60 9.51
N GLN A 92 15.81 -8.50 9.64
CA GLN A 92 15.52 -7.58 8.55
C GLN A 92 16.76 -7.05 7.83
N ASP A 93 17.86 -6.84 8.55
CA ASP A 93 19.11 -6.30 8.00
C ASP A 93 19.90 -7.36 7.21
N LYS A 94 19.61 -8.64 7.45
CA LYS A 94 20.20 -9.79 6.76
C LYS A 94 19.44 -10.16 5.47
N LEU A 95 18.28 -9.56 5.20
CA LEU A 95 17.45 -9.88 4.04
C LEU A 95 17.83 -9.02 2.81
N PRO A 96 17.80 -9.60 1.59
CA PRO A 96 18.13 -8.87 0.37
C PRO A 96 17.11 -7.75 0.06
N LYS A 97 15.87 -7.94 0.50
CA LYS A 97 14.80 -6.95 0.39
C LYS A 97 14.11 -6.84 1.73
N SER A 98 14.14 -5.62 2.28
CA SER A 98 13.40 -5.29 3.48
C SER A 98 11.92 -5.61 3.28
N ILE A 99 11.37 -6.52 4.09
CA ILE A 99 9.93 -6.81 4.22
C ILE A 99 9.27 -5.67 5.02
N LYS A 100 9.48 -4.43 4.57
CA LYS A 100 8.77 -3.25 5.04
C LYS A 100 7.58 -3.03 4.12
N CYS A 101 6.43 -2.78 4.73
CA CYS A 101 5.35 -2.05 4.08
C CYS A 101 5.83 -0.60 3.95
N ASN A 102 6.70 -0.30 2.97
CA ASN A 102 7.14 1.08 2.76
C ASN A 102 5.95 1.89 2.24
N SER A 103 5.30 2.54 3.19
CA SER A 103 4.36 3.63 3.03
C SER A 103 5.09 4.87 2.50
N GLY A 104 5.37 4.89 1.19
CA GLY A 104 5.54 6.15 0.45
C GLY A 104 4.21 6.65 -0.12
N THR A 105 3.27 5.74 -0.36
CA THR A 105 1.85 6.00 -0.65
C THR A 105 1.04 5.05 0.22
N PRO A 106 0.53 5.51 1.38
CA PRO A 106 0.00 4.67 2.47
C PRO A 106 -1.16 3.70 2.14
N LEU A 107 -1.79 3.80 0.97
CA LEU A 107 -3.12 3.20 0.78
C LEU A 107 -3.23 2.16 -0.36
N TRP A 108 -2.18 1.91 -1.17
CA TRP A 108 -2.43 1.36 -2.53
C TRP A 108 -1.72 0.08 -2.93
N ARG A 109 -0.87 -0.57 -2.11
CA ARG A 109 -0.16 -1.83 -2.51
C ARG A 109 0.34 -2.68 -1.32
N SER A 110 -0.38 -2.74 -0.19
CA SER A 110 0.15 -3.37 1.03
C SER A 110 0.27 -4.90 0.93
N TYR A 111 -0.72 -5.58 0.34
CA TYR A 111 -0.75 -7.04 0.24
C TYR A 111 0.29 -7.58 -0.75
N PHE A 112 0.23 -7.16 -2.02
CA PHE A 112 1.14 -7.66 -3.06
C PHE A 112 2.62 -7.46 -2.74
N LYS A 113 3.00 -6.30 -2.18
CA LYS A 113 4.41 -6.03 -1.82
C LYS A 113 4.90 -6.91 -0.67
N ALA A 114 4.04 -7.25 0.29
CA ALA A 114 4.41 -8.14 1.38
C ALA A 114 4.64 -9.58 0.88
N HIS A 115 3.73 -10.10 0.05
CA HIS A 115 3.87 -11.42 -0.56
C HIS A 115 5.10 -11.49 -1.48
N ASP A 116 5.29 -10.50 -2.35
CA ASP A 116 6.44 -10.42 -3.26
C ASP A 116 7.77 -10.36 -2.50
N SER A 117 7.84 -9.55 -1.43
CA SER A 117 9.07 -9.42 -0.63
C SER A 117 9.38 -10.68 0.16
N LEU A 118 8.36 -11.39 0.67
CA LEU A 118 8.52 -12.69 1.30
C LEU A 118 8.98 -13.76 0.29
N SER A 119 8.36 -13.81 -0.88
CA SER A 119 8.73 -14.76 -1.94
C SER A 119 10.18 -14.55 -2.39
N THR A 120 10.57 -13.30 -2.65
CA THR A 120 11.94 -12.93 -3.03
C THR A 120 12.96 -13.30 -1.95
N SER A 121 12.56 -13.16 -0.68
CA SER A 121 13.45 -13.40 0.46
C SER A 121 13.36 -14.82 1.02
N PHE A 122 12.52 -15.69 0.45
CA PHE A 122 12.15 -16.98 1.04
C PHE A 122 13.37 -17.86 1.32
N THR A 123 14.25 -18.02 0.33
CA THR A 123 15.47 -18.83 0.47
C THR A 123 16.41 -18.28 1.55
N ALA A 124 16.69 -16.98 1.51
CA ALA A 124 17.57 -16.33 2.49
C ALA A 124 17.01 -16.43 3.92
N LEU A 125 15.70 -16.23 4.06
CA LEU A 125 14.99 -16.31 5.32
C LEU A 125 15.00 -17.73 5.89
N THR A 126 14.82 -18.74 5.05
CA THR A 126 14.88 -20.16 5.46
C THR A 126 16.28 -20.52 5.95
N GLN A 127 17.32 -20.05 5.25
CA GLN A 127 18.71 -20.26 5.66
C GLN A 127 19.03 -19.62 7.01
N ILE A 128 18.58 -18.37 7.22
CA ILE A 128 18.76 -17.67 8.51
C ILE A 128 18.08 -18.46 9.63
N LEU A 129 16.82 -18.86 9.44
CA LEU A 129 16.07 -19.59 10.46
C LEU A 129 16.69 -20.96 10.77
N MET A 130 17.13 -21.70 9.76
CA MET A 130 17.81 -22.99 9.96
C MET A 130 19.13 -22.80 10.72
N HIS A 131 19.88 -21.74 10.43
CA HIS A 131 21.11 -21.44 11.16
C HIS A 131 20.83 -21.10 12.63
N GLU A 132 19.87 -20.21 12.90
CA GLU A 132 19.50 -19.84 14.27
C GLU A 132 18.95 -21.04 15.06
N MET A 133 18.14 -21.90 14.43
CA MET A 133 17.66 -23.15 15.05
C MET A 133 18.79 -24.10 15.40
N ASN A 134 19.76 -24.30 14.51
CA ASN A 134 20.92 -25.13 14.80
C ASN A 134 21.71 -24.57 15.98
N ASN A 135 21.92 -23.25 16.05
CA ASN A 135 22.63 -22.63 17.17
C ASN A 135 21.92 -22.85 18.51
N ILE A 136 20.59 -22.88 18.54
CA ILE A 136 19.79 -23.14 19.75
C ILE A 136 19.87 -24.61 20.18
N VAL A 137 19.92 -25.54 19.22
CA VAL A 137 20.00 -26.99 19.50
C VAL A 137 21.39 -27.40 20.01
N PHE A 138 22.46 -26.72 19.58
CA PHE A 138 23.83 -27.02 20.05
C PHE A 138 24.24 -26.32 21.35
N LEU A 139 23.36 -25.48 21.91
CA LEU A 139 23.55 -24.81 23.21
C LEU A 139 22.74 -25.43 24.36
N ASN A 140 21.96 -26.49 24.08
CA ASN A 140 21.28 -27.34 25.06
C ASN A 140 21.84 -28.76 25.00
#